data_AF-D5XE16-F1
#
_entry.id   AF-D5XE16-F1
#
_cell.length_a   1.000
_cell.length_b   1.000
_cell.length_c   1.000
_cell.angle_alpha   90.00
_cell.angle_beta   90.00
_cell.angle_gamma   90.00
#
_symmetry.space_group_name_H-M   'P 1'
#
loop_
_entity.id
_entity.type
_entity.pdbx_description
1 polymer ?
#
loop_
_entity_poly.entity_id
_entity_poly.type
_entity_poly.pdbx_seq_one_letter_code
_entity_poly.pdbx_strand_id
1 'polypeptide(L)'
;MLMRKSLILACFFLFTVISPALAAVTIDGVKITYESPTTSVSTVYFQGTPPFTIYCSLDGQDWSQKATGVTVSSFTYTGCRNYVNYYFKIQDSTGSTAVGVAFPPDNNPHGSYKIDSSYCAACHVTHAASGVYLMKAPNAVALCTTCHDGTQSKYDVMNGRVKLPNGDWAETSGGPFGALRTEENLPVGESVYSAVYAGYTSESNVAINNSPTSIHNLGVSFNVAPGGVSDRLTGLSCESCHDPHGKGGNFRNLRTVIRVTDTLSVNVNFRAFAETDPAKSSGYGENITYDTGSIYFCSACHSDYNQPSGSGSVAATSTQQPGFPLTAASMNKFIHAVNTPLYYKGEYLTTSLPLEVGTGVNTIVCITCHHSHGTARKGISQRTGSTALIRLDRQAVCEECHKK
;
A
#
# COMPACT_ATOMS: atom_id res chain seq x y z
N MET A 1 51.22 32.52 52.75
CA MET A 1 50.70 33.75 52.09
C MET A 1 50.28 33.37 50.67
N LEU A 2 49.10 32.78 50.50
CA LEU A 2 48.57 32.37 49.20
C LEU A 2 47.35 33.24 48.87
N MET A 3 47.47 34.05 47.82
CA MET A 3 46.39 34.86 47.27
C MET A 3 45.48 34.00 46.38
N ARG A 4 44.18 33.96 46.69
CA ARG A 4 43.12 33.47 45.80
C ARG A 4 42.74 34.58 44.80
N LYS A 5 42.86 34.31 43.50
CA LYS A 5 42.26 35.12 42.43
C LYS A 5 40.88 34.56 42.12
N SER A 6 39.84 35.39 42.29
CA SER A 6 38.47 35.08 41.87
C SER A 6 38.29 35.44 40.41
N LEU A 7 37.91 34.45 39.59
CA LEU A 7 37.57 34.61 38.18
C LEU A 7 36.05 34.84 38.08
N ILE A 8 35.63 36.00 37.57
CA ILE A 8 34.22 36.31 37.32
C ILE A 8 33.87 35.79 35.92
N LEU A 9 33.04 34.75 35.85
CA LEU A 9 32.53 34.18 34.60
C LEU A 9 31.22 34.89 34.23
N ALA A 10 31.25 35.73 33.19
CA ALA A 10 30.06 36.37 32.65
C ALA A 10 29.26 35.37 31.81
N CYS A 11 28.12 34.90 32.33
CA CYS A 11 27.17 34.06 31.61
C CYS A 11 26.36 34.93 30.63
N PHE A 12 26.72 34.90 29.35
CA PHE A 12 25.87 35.42 28.28
C PHE A 12 24.73 34.42 28.00
N PHE A 13 23.52 34.73 28.44
CA PHE A 13 22.31 34.01 28.02
C PHE A 13 21.98 34.42 26.58
N LEU A 14 22.35 33.56 25.63
CA LEU A 14 21.86 33.63 24.26
C LEU A 14 20.39 33.15 24.27
N PHE A 15 19.43 34.07 24.22
CA PHE A 15 18.03 33.74 23.98
C PHE A 15 17.88 33.37 22.50
N THR A 16 18.05 32.10 22.17
CA THR A 16 17.62 31.56 20.88
C THR A 16 16.11 31.60 20.86
N VAL A 17 15.53 32.55 20.12
CA VAL A 17 14.10 32.55 19.79
C VAL A 17 13.88 31.34 18.88
N ILE A 18 13.51 30.21 19.48
CA ILE A 18 13.03 29.05 18.75
C ILE A 18 11.70 29.50 18.16
N SER A 19 11.72 29.95 16.91
CA SER A 19 10.48 30.13 16.16
C SER A 19 9.78 28.77 16.16
N PRO A 20 8.51 28.68 16.62
CA PRO A 20 7.80 27.42 16.59
C PRO A 20 7.83 26.94 15.14
N ALA A 21 8.38 25.74 14.91
CA ALA A 21 8.34 25.13 13.60
C ALA A 21 6.89 25.18 13.13
N LEU A 22 6.63 25.90 12.04
CA LEU A 22 5.28 26.01 11.49
C LEU A 22 4.82 24.58 11.22
N ALA A 23 3.71 24.20 11.83
CA ALA A 23 3.18 22.85 11.67
C ALA A 23 2.86 22.64 10.19
N ALA A 24 3.48 21.62 9.59
CA ALA A 24 3.13 21.19 8.25
C ALA A 24 1.62 20.91 8.18
N VAL A 25 1.00 21.22 7.04
CA VAL A 25 -0.43 20.95 6.86
C VAL A 25 -0.69 19.45 7.05
N THR A 26 -1.79 19.10 7.71
CA THR A 26 -2.20 17.72 7.95
C THR A 26 -3.68 17.55 7.65
N ILE A 27 -4.06 16.35 7.21
CA ILE A 27 -5.47 15.95 7.09
C ILE A 27 -5.88 15.25 8.38
N ASP A 28 -6.90 15.79 9.04
CA ASP A 28 -7.45 15.22 10.28
C ASP A 28 -8.48 14.11 10.00
N GLY A 29 -9.10 14.13 8.82
CA GLY A 29 -10.01 13.09 8.36
C GLY A 29 -10.83 13.52 7.15
N VAL A 30 -11.50 12.57 6.54
CA VAL A 30 -12.47 12.81 5.47
C VAL A 30 -13.77 12.12 5.82
N LYS A 31 -14.85 12.89 5.92
CA LYS A 31 -16.20 12.40 6.19
C LYS A 31 -17.01 12.38 4.91
N ILE A 32 -17.66 11.26 4.64
CA ILE A 32 -18.62 11.06 3.57
C ILE A 32 -20.03 11.11 4.15
N THR A 33 -20.90 11.87 3.48
CA THR A 33 -22.35 11.86 3.72
C THR A 33 -23.03 11.36 2.46
N TYR A 34 -23.70 10.21 2.57
CA TYR A 34 -24.52 9.66 1.49
C TYR A 34 -25.69 10.59 1.19
N GLU A 35 -25.91 10.93 -0.08
CA GLU A 35 -27.05 11.75 -0.51
C GLU A 35 -28.08 10.93 -1.30
N SER A 36 -27.59 10.15 -2.27
CA SER A 36 -28.42 9.40 -3.21
C SER A 36 -27.70 8.13 -3.68
N PRO A 37 -28.39 7.22 -4.39
CA PRO A 37 -27.75 6.02 -4.94
C PRO A 37 -26.53 6.30 -5.83
N THR A 38 -26.43 7.50 -6.40
CA THR A 38 -25.35 7.87 -7.33
C THR A 38 -24.41 8.95 -6.79
N THR A 39 -24.80 9.66 -5.72
CA THR A 39 -24.05 10.82 -5.20
C THR A 39 -23.88 10.81 -3.70
N SER A 40 -22.80 11.46 -3.27
CA SER A 40 -22.44 11.74 -1.89
C SER A 40 -21.73 13.10 -1.78
N VAL A 41 -21.53 13.54 -0.54
CA VAL A 41 -20.73 14.71 -0.18
C VAL A 41 -19.49 14.26 0.56
N SER A 42 -18.35 14.88 0.27
CA SER A 42 -17.11 14.68 1.01
C SER A 42 -16.72 15.96 1.75
N THR A 43 -16.59 15.89 3.07
CA THR A 43 -16.03 16.96 3.89
C THR A 43 -14.64 16.56 4.38
N VAL A 44 -13.63 17.34 4.00
CA VAL A 44 -12.24 17.16 4.40
C VAL A 44 -11.95 18.10 5.56
N TYR A 45 -11.34 17.58 6.62
CA TYR A 45 -10.90 18.33 7.79
C TYR A 45 -9.38 18.38 7.83
N PHE A 46 -8.80 19.55 8.11
CA PHE A 46 -7.37 19.78 8.01
C PHE A 46 -6.85 20.86 8.96
N GLN A 47 -5.57 20.80 9.27
CA GLN A 47 -4.84 21.78 10.09
C GLN A 47 -3.65 22.31 9.31
N GLY A 48 -3.24 23.55 9.58
CA GLY A 48 -2.09 24.21 8.95
C GLY A 48 -2.17 25.72 9.05
N THR A 49 -1.36 26.43 8.26
CA THR A 49 -1.33 27.91 8.28
C THR A 49 -2.26 28.48 7.20
N PRO A 50 -3.40 29.11 7.53
CA PRO A 50 -4.26 29.72 6.52
C PRO A 50 -3.59 30.93 5.83
N PRO A 51 -4.10 31.40 4.68
CA PRO A 51 -5.19 30.80 3.91
C PRO A 51 -4.79 29.49 3.21
N PHE A 52 -5.77 28.65 2.93
CA PHE A 52 -5.62 27.38 2.24
C PHE A 52 -6.08 27.46 0.79
N THR A 53 -5.42 26.66 -0.06
CA THR A 53 -5.87 26.33 -1.42
C THR A 53 -6.19 24.84 -1.47
N ILE A 54 -7.37 24.51 -1.99
CA ILE A 54 -7.89 23.14 -2.05
C ILE A 54 -7.94 22.69 -3.50
N TYR A 55 -7.38 21.51 -3.74
CA TYR A 55 -7.43 20.83 -5.03
C TYR A 55 -8.14 19.48 -4.88
N CYS A 56 -8.76 19.04 -5.97
CA CYS A 56 -9.37 17.71 -6.08
C CYS A 56 -8.91 17.02 -7.36
N SER A 57 -8.67 15.71 -7.26
CA SER A 57 -8.28 14.84 -8.36
C SER A 57 -9.00 13.49 -8.25
N LEU A 58 -9.21 12.80 -9.38
CA LEU A 58 -9.76 11.45 -9.42
C LEU A 58 -8.68 10.36 -9.52
N ASP A 59 -7.48 10.74 -9.97
CA ASP A 59 -6.36 9.85 -10.28
C ASP A 59 -5.08 10.21 -9.51
N GLY A 60 -5.14 11.28 -8.70
CA GLY A 60 -4.02 11.82 -7.94
C GLY A 60 -2.94 12.53 -8.77
N GLN A 61 -3.13 12.64 -10.09
CA GLN A 61 -2.19 13.28 -11.01
C GLN A 61 -2.76 14.60 -11.53
N ASP A 62 -4.00 14.57 -12.02
CA ASP A 62 -4.68 15.73 -12.58
C ASP A 62 -5.43 16.50 -11.48
N TRP A 63 -4.79 17.53 -10.95
CA TRP A 63 -5.31 18.34 -9.85
C TRP A 63 -6.08 19.56 -10.33
N SER A 64 -7.37 19.62 -10.00
CA SER A 64 -8.21 20.80 -10.26
C SER A 64 -8.38 21.63 -8.99
N GLN A 65 -8.07 22.93 -9.04
CA GLN A 65 -8.31 23.85 -7.92
C GLN A 65 -9.82 24.00 -7.70
N LYS A 66 -10.27 23.77 -6.47
CA LYS A 66 -11.68 23.86 -6.06
C LYS A 66 -11.97 25.10 -5.23
N ALA A 67 -11.01 25.55 -4.43
CA ALA A 67 -11.12 26.77 -3.63
C ALA A 67 -9.74 27.36 -3.31
N THR A 68 -9.69 28.66 -3.03
CA THR A 68 -8.50 29.37 -2.56
C THR A 68 -8.92 30.45 -1.57
N GLY A 69 -7.99 30.94 -0.74
CA GLY A 69 -8.30 31.94 0.29
C GLY A 69 -9.10 31.37 1.47
N VAL A 70 -9.15 30.06 1.64
CA VAL A 70 -9.96 29.42 2.69
C VAL A 70 -9.29 29.62 4.05
N THR A 71 -10.02 30.15 5.03
CA THR A 71 -9.49 30.43 6.38
C THR A 71 -9.99 29.49 7.46
N VAL A 72 -10.90 28.58 7.10
CA VAL A 72 -11.46 27.56 7.99
C VAL A 72 -10.77 26.20 7.78
N SER A 73 -10.77 25.38 8.83
CA SER A 73 -10.14 24.05 8.87
C SER A 73 -10.96 22.92 8.24
N SER A 74 -11.86 23.24 7.31
CA SER A 74 -12.65 22.25 6.59
C SER A 74 -13.06 22.74 5.20
N PHE A 75 -13.32 21.78 4.31
CA PHE A 75 -13.85 22.03 2.97
C PHE A 75 -14.84 20.94 2.60
N THR A 76 -16.00 21.33 2.06
CA THR A 76 -17.03 20.40 1.61
C THR A 76 -17.11 20.40 0.08
N TYR A 77 -16.94 19.22 -0.50
CA TYR A 77 -17.08 18.96 -1.92
C TYR A 77 -18.39 18.18 -2.17
N THR A 78 -19.27 18.77 -2.97
CA THR A 78 -20.57 18.19 -3.32
C THR A 78 -20.51 17.48 -4.67
N GLY A 79 -21.46 16.58 -4.92
CA GLY A 79 -21.55 15.86 -6.19
C GLY A 79 -20.47 14.80 -6.38
N CYS A 80 -19.95 14.24 -5.29
CA CYS A 80 -19.08 13.07 -5.38
C CYS A 80 -19.88 11.89 -5.92
N ARG A 81 -19.42 11.25 -6.98
CA ARG A 81 -20.04 10.03 -7.50
C ARG A 81 -19.72 8.87 -6.56
N ASN A 82 -20.74 8.05 -6.28
CA ASN A 82 -20.53 6.82 -5.52
C ASN A 82 -19.60 5.87 -6.30
N TYR A 83 -18.76 5.17 -5.55
CA TYR A 83 -17.75 4.22 -6.00
C TYR A 83 -16.66 4.81 -6.91
N VAL A 84 -16.31 6.08 -6.70
CA VAL A 84 -15.21 6.78 -7.38
C VAL A 84 -14.19 7.27 -6.35
N ASN A 85 -12.90 7.19 -6.69
CA ASN A 85 -11.84 7.75 -5.85
C ASN A 85 -11.81 9.27 -5.96
N TYR A 86 -11.70 9.93 -4.81
CA TYR A 86 -11.45 11.36 -4.72
C TYR A 86 -10.21 11.59 -3.87
N TYR A 87 -9.28 12.36 -4.42
CA TYR A 87 -8.09 12.82 -3.72
C TYR A 87 -8.20 14.30 -3.48
N PHE A 88 -8.07 14.73 -2.22
CA PHE A 88 -8.12 16.13 -1.83
C PHE A 88 -6.73 16.57 -1.39
N LYS A 89 -6.12 17.52 -2.10
CA LYS A 89 -4.83 18.11 -1.74
C LYS A 89 -5.09 19.47 -1.13
N ILE A 90 -4.67 19.64 0.12
CA ILE A 90 -4.74 20.90 0.85
C ILE A 90 -3.35 21.50 0.86
N GLN A 91 -3.25 22.75 0.40
CA GLN A 91 -2.03 23.54 0.46
C GLN A 91 -2.25 24.73 1.40
N ASP A 92 -1.33 24.95 2.32
CA ASP A 92 -1.38 26.08 3.25
C ASP A 92 -0.57 27.29 2.74
N SER A 93 -0.57 28.40 3.48
CA SER A 93 0.10 29.64 3.07
C SER A 93 1.63 29.57 3.08
N THR A 94 2.20 28.52 3.70
CA THR A 94 3.64 28.23 3.67
C THR A 94 4.03 27.39 2.45
N GLY A 95 3.05 26.91 1.69
CA GLY A 95 3.24 25.98 0.58
C GLY A 95 3.27 24.50 0.99
N SER A 96 3.10 24.19 2.30
CA SER A 96 2.99 22.82 2.79
C SER A 96 1.76 22.14 2.20
N THR A 97 1.84 20.84 1.88
CA THR A 97 0.73 20.08 1.30
C THR A 97 0.44 18.77 2.01
N ALA A 98 -0.84 18.40 2.10
CA ALA A 98 -1.29 17.09 2.55
C ALA A 98 -2.43 16.56 1.66
N VAL A 99 -2.54 15.24 1.56
CA VAL A 99 -3.53 14.56 0.70
C VAL A 99 -4.46 13.70 1.54
N GLY A 100 -5.76 13.91 1.39
CA GLY A 100 -6.82 13.06 1.95
C GLY A 100 -7.47 12.23 0.84
N VAL A 101 -7.92 11.02 1.19
CA VAL A 101 -8.58 10.12 0.26
C VAL A 101 -10.03 9.91 0.67
N ALA A 102 -10.93 9.98 -0.31
CA ALA A 102 -12.33 9.66 -0.18
C ALA A 102 -12.71 8.56 -1.18
N PHE A 103 -13.58 7.66 -0.74
CA PHE A 103 -14.26 6.71 -1.62
C PHE A 103 -15.73 6.62 -1.22
N PRO A 104 -16.59 7.51 -1.72
CA PRO A 104 -18.01 7.46 -1.44
C PRO A 104 -18.65 6.18 -1.97
N PRO A 105 -19.80 5.75 -1.42
CA PRO A 105 -20.59 6.43 -0.39
C PRO A 105 -20.09 6.21 1.04
N ASP A 106 -19.12 5.31 1.20
CA ASP A 106 -18.74 4.81 2.51
C ASP A 106 -17.70 5.69 3.19
N ASN A 107 -17.81 5.81 4.51
CA ASN A 107 -16.76 6.43 5.30
C ASN A 107 -15.57 5.49 5.40
N ASN A 108 -14.37 6.04 5.30
CA ASN A 108 -13.15 5.27 5.50
C ASN A 108 -12.87 5.13 7.01
N PRO A 109 -12.92 3.91 7.58
CA PRO A 109 -12.61 3.69 8.99
C PRO A 109 -11.11 3.86 9.28
N HIS A 110 -10.27 3.95 8.25
CA HIS A 110 -8.83 4.18 8.37
C HIS A 110 -8.52 5.69 8.37
N GLY A 111 -8.14 6.24 9.53
CA GLY A 111 -7.53 7.58 9.63
C GLY A 111 -8.43 8.73 10.07
N SER A 112 -9.72 8.52 10.35
CA SER A 112 -10.68 9.58 10.73
C SER A 112 -10.83 9.81 12.25
N TYR A 113 -9.96 9.24 13.09
CA TYR A 113 -10.21 9.12 14.54
C TYR A 113 -10.21 10.45 15.31
N LYS A 114 -9.69 11.54 14.75
CA LYS A 114 -9.76 12.87 15.36
C LYS A 114 -11.16 13.48 15.29
N ILE A 115 -11.91 13.15 14.23
CA ILE A 115 -13.22 13.73 13.94
C ILE A 115 -14.37 12.74 14.19
N ASP A 116 -14.06 11.43 14.23
CA ASP A 116 -15.04 10.39 14.47
C ASP A 116 -14.42 9.24 15.28
N SER A 117 -14.35 9.45 16.59
CA SER A 117 -13.85 8.46 17.54
C SER A 117 -14.76 7.24 17.67
N SER A 118 -15.98 7.28 17.13
CA SER A 118 -16.86 6.11 17.12
C SER A 118 -16.30 4.98 16.25
N TYR A 119 -15.46 5.29 15.25
CA TYR A 119 -14.76 4.28 14.45
C TYR A 119 -13.75 3.44 15.23
N CYS A 120 -13.29 3.90 16.40
CA CYS A 120 -12.48 3.04 17.28
C CYS A 120 -13.25 1.76 17.64
N ALA A 121 -14.56 1.88 17.86
CA ALA A 121 -15.43 0.76 18.16
C ALA A 121 -15.74 -0.10 16.93
N ALA A 122 -15.35 0.28 15.70
CA ALA A 122 -15.45 -0.61 14.54
C ALA A 122 -14.45 -1.77 14.65
N CYS A 123 -13.28 -1.52 15.25
CA CYS A 123 -12.18 -2.49 15.35
C CYS A 123 -11.95 -3.00 16.77
N HIS A 124 -12.16 -2.15 17.78
CA HIS A 124 -11.82 -2.44 19.16
C HIS A 124 -13.05 -2.60 20.06
N VAL A 125 -12.90 -3.37 21.13
CA VAL A 125 -13.90 -3.52 22.22
C VAL A 125 -13.19 -3.79 23.54
N THR A 126 -13.40 -2.93 24.54
CA THR A 126 -12.58 -2.92 25.76
C THR A 126 -12.82 -4.11 26.70
N HIS A 127 -14.04 -4.64 26.77
CA HIS A 127 -14.42 -5.65 27.76
C HIS A 127 -14.84 -7.00 27.17
N ALA A 128 -14.76 -7.16 25.85
CA ALA A 128 -15.25 -8.35 25.15
C ALA A 128 -14.44 -8.64 23.88
N ALA A 129 -13.15 -8.28 23.87
CA ALA A 129 -12.29 -8.51 22.72
C ALA A 129 -12.01 -10.00 22.54
N SER A 130 -12.01 -10.46 21.29
CA SER A 130 -11.61 -11.81 20.92
C SER A 130 -10.10 -11.89 20.66
N GLY A 131 -9.48 -10.80 20.22
CA GLY A 131 -8.06 -10.70 19.91
C GLY A 131 -7.26 -9.84 20.88
N VAL A 132 -5.94 -9.94 20.77
CA VAL A 132 -4.99 -9.04 21.47
C VAL A 132 -5.24 -7.58 21.08
N TYR A 133 -4.78 -6.64 21.93
CA TYR A 133 -4.97 -5.19 21.72
C TYR A 133 -6.44 -4.75 21.60
N LEU A 134 -7.32 -5.44 22.33
CA LEU A 134 -8.75 -5.16 22.39
C LEU A 134 -9.48 -5.36 21.05
N MET A 135 -8.94 -6.19 20.15
CA MET A 135 -9.53 -6.40 18.84
C MET A 135 -10.81 -7.24 18.89
N LYS A 136 -11.82 -6.85 18.11
CA LYS A 136 -13.10 -7.57 18.03
C LYS A 136 -12.97 -9.00 17.50
N ALA A 137 -12.08 -9.22 16.54
CA ALA A 137 -11.81 -10.53 15.96
C ALA A 137 -10.52 -11.15 16.55
N PRO A 138 -10.30 -12.48 16.40
CA PRO A 138 -9.13 -13.17 16.98
C PRO A 138 -7.78 -12.67 16.46
N ASN A 139 -7.71 -12.22 15.20
CA ASN A 139 -6.49 -11.69 14.58
C ASN A 139 -6.82 -10.61 13.51
N ALA A 140 -5.79 -9.88 13.06
CA ALA A 140 -5.94 -8.77 12.12
C ALA A 140 -6.54 -9.20 10.78
N VAL A 141 -6.20 -10.41 10.29
CA VAL A 141 -6.74 -10.91 9.02
C VAL A 141 -8.25 -11.15 9.15
N ALA A 142 -8.69 -11.81 10.23
CA ALA A 142 -10.11 -12.01 10.53
C ALA A 142 -10.84 -10.66 10.62
N LEU A 143 -10.30 -9.69 11.39
CA LEU A 143 -10.91 -8.37 11.50
C LEU A 143 -11.01 -7.65 10.16
N CYS A 144 -9.90 -7.53 9.42
CA CYS A 144 -9.88 -6.78 8.16
C CYS A 144 -10.84 -7.39 7.13
N THR A 145 -10.95 -8.72 7.09
CA THR A 145 -11.83 -9.40 6.13
C THR A 145 -13.33 -9.26 6.45
N THR A 146 -13.72 -8.81 7.65
CA THR A 146 -15.13 -8.43 7.92
C THR A 146 -15.64 -7.29 7.05
N CYS A 147 -14.74 -6.44 6.56
CA CYS A 147 -15.07 -5.33 5.68
C CYS A 147 -14.56 -5.57 4.25
N HIS A 148 -13.40 -6.20 4.12
CA HIS A 148 -12.69 -6.41 2.85
C HIS A 148 -13.08 -7.71 2.12
N ASP A 149 -14.19 -8.33 2.48
CA ASP A 149 -14.74 -9.50 1.77
C ASP A 149 -15.72 -9.12 0.64
N GLY A 150 -15.88 -7.83 0.36
CA GLY A 150 -16.80 -7.32 -0.64
C GLY A 150 -18.17 -6.88 -0.10
N THR A 151 -18.41 -6.94 1.22
CA THR A 151 -19.68 -6.49 1.80
C THR A 151 -19.71 -5.01 2.18
N GLN A 152 -18.61 -4.49 2.76
CA GLN A 152 -18.57 -3.12 3.30
C GLN A 152 -17.53 -2.25 2.60
N SER A 153 -16.37 -2.82 2.25
CA SER A 153 -15.30 -2.10 1.57
C SER A 153 -15.52 -2.11 0.06
N LYS A 154 -14.90 -1.13 -0.60
CA LYS A 154 -14.76 -1.13 -2.06
C LYS A 154 -13.94 -2.27 -2.61
N TYR A 155 -13.12 -2.89 -1.78
CA TYR A 155 -12.26 -4.00 -2.16
C TYR A 155 -12.80 -5.29 -1.55
N ASP A 156 -12.96 -6.29 -2.40
CA ASP A 156 -13.05 -7.69 -2.01
C ASP A 156 -11.67 -8.30 -2.21
N VAL A 157 -10.85 -8.32 -1.16
CA VAL A 157 -9.48 -8.81 -1.22
C VAL A 157 -9.41 -10.32 -1.33
N MET A 158 -10.48 -11.02 -0.91
CA MET A 158 -10.57 -12.48 -1.00
C MET A 158 -10.78 -12.90 -2.45
N ASN A 159 -11.66 -12.21 -3.19
CA ASN A 159 -11.86 -12.47 -4.61
C ASN A 159 -11.02 -11.58 -5.53
N GLY A 160 -10.20 -10.68 -5.00
CA GLY A 160 -9.34 -9.82 -5.81
C GLY A 160 -10.16 -8.89 -6.70
N ARG A 161 -11.21 -8.27 -6.14
CA ARG A 161 -12.12 -7.39 -6.87
C ARG A 161 -12.22 -6.00 -6.27
N VAL A 162 -12.59 -5.04 -7.12
CA VAL A 162 -12.88 -3.65 -6.77
C VAL A 162 -14.26 -3.26 -7.28
N LYS A 163 -15.00 -2.49 -6.49
CA LYS A 163 -16.34 -2.01 -6.81
C LYS A 163 -16.28 -0.80 -7.74
N LEU A 164 -17.10 -0.84 -8.78
CA LEU A 164 -17.16 0.15 -9.87
C LEU A 164 -18.32 1.15 -9.67
N PRO A 165 -18.32 2.31 -10.38
CA PRO A 165 -19.36 3.33 -10.29
C PRO A 165 -20.78 2.85 -10.56
N ASN A 166 -20.94 1.81 -11.37
CA ASN A 166 -22.24 1.19 -11.68
C ASN A 166 -22.67 0.14 -10.64
N GLY A 167 -21.86 -0.11 -9.61
CA GLY A 167 -22.08 -1.14 -8.60
C GLY A 167 -21.50 -2.51 -8.94
N ASP A 168 -21.00 -2.71 -10.16
CA ASP A 168 -20.38 -3.95 -10.58
C ASP A 168 -19.02 -4.17 -9.91
N TRP A 169 -18.51 -5.39 -10.03
CA TRP A 169 -17.18 -5.77 -9.57
C TRP A 169 -16.26 -6.10 -10.74
N ALA A 170 -15.04 -5.58 -10.70
CA ALA A 170 -13.98 -5.91 -11.64
C ALA A 170 -12.70 -6.36 -10.91
N GLU A 171 -11.75 -6.96 -11.62
CA GLU A 171 -10.48 -7.40 -11.03
C GLU A 171 -9.68 -6.20 -10.48
N THR A 172 -9.06 -6.35 -9.30
CA THR A 172 -8.11 -5.37 -8.73
C THR A 172 -6.69 -5.65 -9.20
N SER A 173 -5.84 -4.63 -9.24
CA SER A 173 -4.41 -4.85 -9.54
C SER A 173 -3.69 -5.64 -8.43
N GLY A 174 -4.25 -5.71 -7.22
CA GLY A 174 -3.67 -6.43 -6.09
C GLY A 174 -3.80 -7.95 -6.18
N GLY A 175 -4.78 -8.45 -6.93
CA GLY A 175 -5.10 -9.87 -7.04
C GLY A 175 -5.78 -10.47 -5.78
N PRO A 176 -6.29 -11.70 -5.87
CA PRO A 176 -7.04 -12.36 -4.80
C PRO A 176 -6.16 -13.05 -3.76
N PHE A 177 -6.56 -13.02 -2.49
CA PHE A 177 -6.09 -13.97 -1.47
C PHE A 177 -6.73 -15.35 -1.63
N GLY A 178 -7.98 -15.40 -2.13
CA GLY A 178 -8.65 -16.62 -2.54
C GLY A 178 -9.21 -17.48 -1.43
N ALA A 179 -9.82 -18.59 -1.83
CA ALA A 179 -10.35 -19.61 -0.94
C ALA A 179 -9.20 -20.44 -0.37
N LEU A 180 -9.38 -20.90 0.88
CA LEU A 180 -8.50 -21.86 1.52
C LEU A 180 -8.46 -23.14 0.67
N ARG A 181 -7.34 -23.42 0.00
CA ARG A 181 -7.13 -24.74 -0.61
C ARG A 181 -6.80 -25.70 0.54
N THR A 182 -7.74 -26.56 0.92
CA THR A 182 -7.42 -27.69 1.80
C THR A 182 -6.55 -28.69 1.04
N GLU A 183 -5.72 -29.44 1.76
CA GLU A 183 -4.84 -30.46 1.18
C GLU A 183 -5.63 -31.51 0.38
N GLU A 184 -6.88 -31.78 0.79
CA GLU A 184 -7.84 -32.67 0.12
C GLU A 184 -8.36 -32.14 -1.24
N ASN A 185 -8.30 -30.82 -1.46
CA ASN A 185 -8.76 -30.16 -2.69
C ASN A 185 -7.62 -29.87 -3.69
N LEU A 186 -6.45 -30.48 -3.48
CA LEU A 186 -5.31 -30.34 -4.38
C LEU A 186 -5.33 -31.45 -5.45
N PRO A 187 -5.09 -31.12 -6.73
CA PRO A 187 -4.80 -32.14 -7.74
C PRO A 187 -3.64 -33.04 -7.29
N VAL A 188 -3.74 -34.35 -7.55
CA VAL A 188 -2.69 -35.32 -7.21
C VAL A 188 -1.35 -34.87 -7.78
N GLY A 189 -0.38 -34.58 -6.91
CA GLY A 189 0.96 -34.10 -7.28
C GLY A 189 1.19 -32.59 -7.11
N GLU A 190 0.16 -31.79 -6.79
CA GLU A 190 0.34 -30.41 -6.34
C GLU A 190 0.58 -30.40 -4.83
N SER A 191 1.74 -29.89 -4.38
CA SER A 191 1.92 -29.48 -2.99
C SER A 191 1.76 -27.97 -2.91
N VAL A 192 0.74 -27.50 -2.19
CA VAL A 192 0.63 -26.07 -1.92
C VAL A 192 1.54 -25.76 -0.73
N TYR A 193 2.83 -25.63 -1.01
CA TYR A 193 3.80 -25.11 -0.04
C TYR A 193 3.47 -23.67 0.45
N SER A 194 2.38 -23.03 -0.01
CA SER A 194 2.13 -21.58 0.16
C SER A 194 0.71 -21.14 0.58
N ALA A 195 -0.25 -22.03 0.85
CA ALA A 195 -1.63 -21.64 1.17
C ALA A 195 -2.17 -22.21 2.48
N VAL A 196 -1.29 -22.64 3.38
CA VAL A 196 -1.72 -23.02 4.72
C VAL A 196 -1.85 -21.75 5.54
N TYR A 197 -3.04 -21.15 5.53
CA TYR A 197 -3.44 -20.24 6.59
C TYR A 197 -3.55 -21.04 7.89
N ALA A 198 -2.44 -21.37 8.53
CA ALA A 198 -2.46 -22.08 9.78
C ALA A 198 -3.15 -21.19 10.83
N GLY A 199 -4.38 -21.52 11.22
CA GLY A 199 -5.13 -20.78 12.25
C GLY A 199 -6.01 -19.63 11.75
N TYR A 200 -6.30 -19.52 10.44
CA TYR A 200 -7.28 -18.56 9.93
C TYR A 200 -8.68 -19.19 9.83
N THR A 201 -9.64 -18.54 10.47
CA THR A 201 -11.06 -18.67 10.15
C THR A 201 -11.53 -17.32 9.63
N SER A 202 -11.91 -17.24 8.35
CA SER A 202 -12.58 -16.06 7.84
C SER A 202 -13.89 -15.86 8.60
N GLU A 203 -14.17 -14.64 9.03
CA GLU A 203 -15.51 -14.25 9.49
C GLU A 203 -16.40 -13.79 8.32
N SER A 204 -15.88 -13.84 7.09
CA SER A 204 -16.66 -13.52 5.90
C SER A 204 -17.73 -14.57 5.65
N ASN A 205 -18.94 -14.08 5.33
CA ASN A 205 -20.03 -14.90 4.84
C ASN A 205 -20.13 -14.87 3.29
N VAL A 206 -19.17 -14.23 2.61
CA VAL A 206 -19.16 -14.11 1.15
C VAL A 206 -18.50 -15.36 0.55
N ALA A 207 -19.14 -15.91 -0.49
CA ALA A 207 -18.56 -17.00 -1.24
C ALA A 207 -17.24 -16.57 -1.89
N ILE A 208 -16.17 -17.30 -1.59
CA ILE A 208 -14.86 -17.08 -2.19
C ILE A 208 -14.73 -17.99 -3.40
N ASN A 209 -14.72 -17.39 -4.59
CA ASN A 209 -14.76 -18.10 -5.87
C ASN A 209 -13.39 -18.19 -6.55
N ASN A 210 -12.40 -17.45 -6.06
CA ASN A 210 -11.04 -17.49 -6.61
C ASN A 210 -10.19 -18.54 -5.90
N SER A 211 -9.46 -19.35 -6.69
CA SER A 211 -8.44 -20.27 -6.21
C SER A 211 -7.08 -19.87 -6.80
N PRO A 212 -6.30 -19.08 -6.06
CA PRO A 212 -4.99 -18.64 -6.52
C PRO A 212 -4.03 -19.81 -6.71
N THR A 213 -3.13 -19.66 -7.67
CA THR A 213 -2.03 -20.57 -7.96
C THR A 213 -0.78 -20.21 -7.14
N SER A 214 -0.70 -18.99 -6.61
CA SER A 214 0.34 -18.49 -5.71
C SER A 214 -0.21 -17.31 -4.91
N ILE A 215 0.17 -17.21 -3.62
CA ILE A 215 -0.20 -16.13 -2.70
C ILE A 215 0.94 -15.80 -1.73
N HIS A 216 0.94 -14.59 -1.18
CA HIS A 216 1.55 -14.33 0.12
C HIS A 216 0.68 -14.99 1.21
N ASN A 217 1.26 -15.88 2.00
CA ASN A 217 0.51 -16.62 3.02
C ASN A 217 0.20 -15.72 4.23
N LEU A 218 -1.07 -15.62 4.61
CA LEU A 218 -1.53 -14.83 5.76
C LEU A 218 -2.03 -15.73 6.92
N GLY A 219 -2.12 -15.20 8.14
CA GLY A 219 -3.04 -15.75 9.14
C GLY A 219 -2.44 -16.30 10.43
N VAL A 220 -1.15 -16.06 10.69
CA VAL A 220 -0.58 -16.26 12.04
C VAL A 220 -0.25 -14.91 12.68
N SER A 221 -0.50 -14.81 13.99
CA SER A 221 -0.24 -13.59 14.77
C SER A 221 1.26 -13.33 14.86
N PHE A 222 1.67 -12.08 14.59
CA PHE A 222 3.01 -11.61 14.90
C PHE A 222 3.07 -10.98 16.29
N ASN A 223 4.08 -11.38 17.06
CA ASN A 223 4.73 -10.52 18.06
C ASN A 223 6.15 -10.10 17.62
N VAL A 224 6.61 -10.48 16.43
CA VAL A 224 7.96 -10.24 15.88
C VAL A 224 7.86 -10.13 14.36
N ALA A 225 8.48 -9.14 13.70
CA ALA A 225 8.30 -8.90 12.26
C ALA A 225 9.25 -9.76 11.38
N PRO A 226 8.83 -10.20 10.17
CA PRO A 226 9.61 -11.08 9.30
C PRO A 226 10.52 -10.32 8.33
N GLY A 227 11.76 -10.77 8.24
CA GLY A 227 12.80 -10.17 7.39
C GLY A 227 14.19 -10.64 7.77
N GLY A 228 14.28 -11.94 8.01
CA GLY A 228 15.51 -12.63 8.36
C GLY A 228 15.29 -14.08 8.78
N VAL A 229 14.03 -14.54 8.84
CA VAL A 229 13.71 -15.91 9.23
C VAL A 229 13.34 -16.73 8.00
N SER A 230 14.13 -17.77 7.76
CA SER A 230 13.76 -18.96 6.98
C SER A 230 12.63 -19.77 7.64
N ASP A 231 12.03 -19.26 8.71
CA ASP A 231 10.99 -19.94 9.46
C ASP A 231 9.61 -19.68 8.84
N ARG A 232 9.21 -20.65 8.01
CA ARG A 232 7.89 -20.80 7.40
C ARG A 232 6.73 -20.83 8.42
N LEU A 233 6.99 -20.99 9.72
CA LEU A 233 5.97 -21.10 10.77
C LEU A 233 5.37 -19.76 11.21
N THR A 234 5.92 -18.62 10.77
CA THR A 234 5.60 -17.29 11.36
C THR A 234 4.75 -16.34 10.50
N GLY A 235 4.29 -16.78 9.31
CA GLY A 235 3.36 -16.18 8.31
C GLY A 235 2.84 -14.72 8.41
N LEU A 236 2.55 -14.09 7.27
CA LEU A 236 2.20 -12.66 7.20
C LEU A 236 0.81 -12.32 7.78
N SER A 237 0.56 -11.04 8.07
CA SER A 237 -0.78 -10.50 8.38
C SER A 237 -1.02 -9.27 7.53
N CYS A 238 -2.26 -8.78 7.47
CA CYS A 238 -2.57 -7.54 6.75
C CYS A 238 -1.72 -6.36 7.26
N GLU A 239 -1.43 -6.33 8.57
CA GLU A 239 -0.71 -5.22 9.21
C GLU A 239 0.81 -5.27 9.00
N SER A 240 1.34 -6.34 8.40
CA SER A 240 2.74 -6.42 7.97
C SER A 240 3.03 -5.41 6.85
N CYS A 241 2.04 -5.17 5.98
CA CYS A 241 2.14 -4.28 4.83
C CYS A 241 1.29 -3.01 5.00
N HIS A 242 0.15 -3.12 5.67
CA HIS A 242 -0.79 -2.02 5.85
C HIS A 242 -0.72 -1.41 7.26
N ASP A 243 -0.98 -0.12 7.35
CA ASP A 243 -1.26 0.61 8.58
C ASP A 243 -2.77 0.83 8.68
N PRO A 244 -3.48 0.08 9.55
CA PRO A 244 -4.93 0.21 9.69
C PRO A 244 -5.36 1.59 10.22
N HIS A 245 -4.44 2.40 10.74
CA HIS A 245 -4.72 3.75 11.18
C HIS A 245 -4.48 4.82 10.10
N GLY A 246 -4.01 4.42 8.90
CA GLY A 246 -3.86 5.33 7.76
C GLY A 246 -2.77 6.40 7.88
N LYS A 247 -1.77 6.24 8.76
CA LYS A 247 -0.73 7.27 8.99
C LYS A 247 0.21 7.45 7.79
N GLY A 248 0.24 6.47 6.89
CA GLY A 248 1.10 6.49 5.71
C GLY A 248 0.62 7.39 4.57
N GLY A 249 -0.62 7.89 4.60
CA GLY A 249 -1.13 8.87 3.63
C GLY A 249 -1.17 8.39 2.17
N ASN A 250 -1.02 7.09 1.90
CA ASN A 250 -1.13 6.50 0.57
C ASN A 250 -2.48 5.78 0.40
N PHE A 251 -2.96 5.66 -0.83
CA PHE A 251 -4.32 5.19 -1.11
C PHE A 251 -4.61 3.74 -0.70
N ARG A 252 -3.56 2.93 -0.43
CA ARG A 252 -3.68 1.55 0.05
C ARG A 252 -3.38 1.41 1.54
N ASN A 253 -3.22 2.52 2.27
CA ASN A 253 -2.83 2.52 3.68
C ASN A 253 -1.56 1.69 3.94
N LEU A 254 -0.59 1.68 3.03
CA LEU A 254 0.67 0.99 3.24
C LEU A 254 1.46 1.66 4.36
N ARG A 255 2.22 0.86 5.12
CA ARG A 255 3.12 1.38 6.13
C ARG A 255 4.23 2.20 5.48
N THR A 256 4.63 3.27 6.14
CA THR A 256 5.83 4.06 5.77
C THR A 256 7.10 3.54 6.44
N VAL A 257 6.97 2.55 7.33
CA VAL A 257 8.08 1.84 7.97
C VAL A 257 7.78 0.35 7.96
N ILE A 258 8.63 -0.41 7.27
CA ILE A 258 8.59 -1.87 7.24
C ILE A 258 9.62 -2.37 8.25
N ARG A 259 9.13 -3.08 9.27
CA ARG A 259 10.01 -3.76 10.22
C ARG A 259 10.41 -5.09 9.61
N VAL A 260 11.71 -5.28 9.44
CA VAL A 260 12.29 -6.42 8.72
C VAL A 260 12.85 -7.40 9.76
N THR A 261 13.58 -6.93 10.77
CA THR A 261 13.93 -7.77 11.93
C THR A 261 13.61 -7.04 13.22
N ASP A 262 13.97 -7.64 14.36
CA ASP A 262 13.86 -6.95 15.64
C ASP A 262 14.68 -5.67 15.74
N THR A 263 15.77 -5.60 14.98
CA THR A 263 16.73 -4.50 15.03
C THR A 263 16.74 -3.68 13.75
N LEU A 264 16.08 -4.15 12.67
CA LEU A 264 16.10 -3.52 11.36
C LEU A 264 14.71 -3.07 10.93
N SER A 265 14.59 -1.78 10.61
CA SER A 265 13.40 -1.19 10.01
C SER A 265 13.80 -0.34 8.81
N VAL A 266 12.98 -0.37 7.78
CA VAL A 266 13.18 0.33 6.52
C VAL A 266 12.12 1.39 6.38
N ASN A 267 12.53 2.65 6.29
CA ASN A 267 11.64 3.74 5.91
C ASN A 267 11.35 3.62 4.42
N VAL A 268 10.08 3.62 4.07
CA VAL A 268 9.60 3.49 2.70
C VAL A 268 8.68 4.67 2.39
N ASN A 269 9.02 5.39 1.32
CA ASN A 269 8.19 6.47 0.80
C ASN A 269 7.39 5.92 -0.40
N PHE A 270 6.43 5.05 -0.11
CA PHE A 270 5.53 4.52 -1.13
C PHE A 270 4.40 5.52 -1.37
N ARG A 271 4.30 6.02 -2.60
CA ARG A 271 3.18 6.84 -3.04
C ARG A 271 2.59 6.26 -4.31
N ALA A 272 1.27 6.20 -4.34
CA ALA A 272 0.52 5.77 -5.50
C ALA A 272 -0.91 6.30 -5.40
N PHE A 273 -1.61 6.22 -6.52
CA PHE A 273 -2.99 6.65 -6.68
C PHE A 273 -3.74 5.66 -7.54
N ALA A 274 -5.06 5.64 -7.40
CA ALA A 274 -5.94 4.81 -8.20
C ALA A 274 -7.13 5.62 -8.67
N GLU A 275 -7.45 5.46 -9.94
CA GLU A 275 -8.69 5.93 -10.52
C GLU A 275 -9.60 4.73 -10.72
N THR A 276 -10.81 4.78 -10.13
CA THR A 276 -11.82 3.76 -10.42
C THR A 276 -12.48 4.13 -11.74
N ASP A 277 -12.07 3.48 -12.82
CA ASP A 277 -12.64 3.69 -14.15
C ASP A 277 -12.76 2.34 -14.88
N PRO A 278 -13.98 1.83 -15.09
CA PRO A 278 -14.19 0.57 -15.80
C PRO A 278 -13.84 0.63 -17.29
N ALA A 279 -13.67 1.83 -17.85
CA ALA A 279 -13.42 2.04 -19.27
C ALA A 279 -11.92 2.25 -19.60
N LYS A 280 -11.02 2.29 -18.60
CA LYS A 280 -9.58 2.51 -18.82
C LYS A 280 -8.80 1.20 -19.07
N SER A 281 -7.74 1.35 -19.87
CA SER A 281 -6.97 0.30 -20.55
C SER A 281 -6.14 -0.65 -19.67
N SER A 282 -6.25 -0.58 -18.35
CA SER A 282 -5.40 -1.39 -17.46
C SER A 282 -5.77 -2.88 -17.45
N GLY A 283 -6.94 -3.23 -17.98
CA GLY A 283 -7.51 -4.58 -17.86
C GLY A 283 -8.04 -4.91 -16.45
N TYR A 284 -8.03 -3.93 -15.55
CA TYR A 284 -8.52 -4.01 -14.17
C TYR A 284 -9.64 -2.97 -13.96
N GLY A 285 -10.42 -3.11 -12.89
CA GLY A 285 -11.44 -2.13 -12.50
C GLY A 285 -10.89 -0.80 -11.96
N GLU A 286 -9.57 -0.70 -11.86
CA GLU A 286 -8.85 0.48 -11.42
C GLU A 286 -7.63 0.71 -12.31
N ASN A 287 -7.34 1.98 -12.60
CA ASN A 287 -6.09 2.40 -13.19
C ASN A 287 -5.20 2.94 -12.07
N ILE A 288 -4.01 2.38 -11.91
CA ILE A 288 -3.13 2.73 -10.79
C ILE A 288 -1.89 3.40 -11.30
N THR A 289 -1.61 4.54 -10.71
CA THR A 289 -0.38 5.27 -10.91
C THR A 289 0.53 4.98 -9.72
N TYR A 290 1.54 4.14 -9.93
CA TYR A 290 2.62 4.00 -8.97
C TYR A 290 3.55 5.20 -9.15
N ASP A 291 3.64 6.05 -8.14
CA ASP A 291 4.34 7.32 -8.23
C ASP A 291 5.80 7.12 -7.79
N THR A 292 6.02 6.60 -6.59
CA THR A 292 7.37 6.35 -6.07
C THR A 292 7.39 5.25 -5.03
N GLY A 293 8.55 4.62 -4.87
CA GLY A 293 8.92 3.85 -3.69
C GLY A 293 8.35 2.43 -3.65
N SER A 294 7.72 1.98 -4.73
CA SER A 294 7.19 0.62 -4.82
C SER A 294 8.27 -0.45 -4.75
N ILE A 295 9.42 -0.21 -5.39
CA ILE A 295 10.55 -1.11 -5.29
C ILE A 295 11.01 -1.25 -3.84
N TYR A 296 11.31 -0.14 -3.16
CA TYR A 296 11.82 -0.12 -1.79
C TYR A 296 10.86 -0.75 -0.77
N PHE A 297 9.55 -0.64 -1.03
CA PHE A 297 8.54 -1.32 -0.23
C PHE A 297 8.66 -2.85 -0.35
N CYS A 298 8.69 -3.38 -1.57
CA CYS A 298 8.81 -4.82 -1.79
C CYS A 298 10.18 -5.36 -1.35
N SER A 299 11.25 -4.64 -1.63
CA SER A 299 12.62 -5.05 -1.31
C SER A 299 13.00 -4.83 0.15
N ALA A 300 12.12 -4.28 1.00
CA ALA A 300 12.29 -4.34 2.44
C ALA A 300 12.34 -5.80 2.93
N CYS A 301 11.55 -6.70 2.32
CA CYS A 301 11.60 -8.13 2.60
C CYS A 301 12.30 -8.93 1.49
N HIS A 302 12.21 -8.46 0.23
CA HIS A 302 12.77 -9.12 -0.95
C HIS A 302 14.04 -8.42 -1.45
N SER A 303 14.95 -8.08 -0.54
CA SER A 303 16.12 -7.23 -0.81
C SER A 303 16.94 -7.71 -2.01
N ASP A 304 17.11 -9.02 -2.16
CA ASP A 304 17.91 -9.62 -3.23
C ASP A 304 17.44 -9.28 -4.65
N TYR A 305 16.16 -8.94 -4.82
CA TYR A 305 15.58 -8.72 -6.14
C TYR A 305 15.65 -7.26 -6.59
N ASN A 306 16.07 -6.32 -5.74
CA ASN A 306 16.33 -4.93 -6.16
C ASN A 306 17.68 -4.84 -6.88
N GLN A 307 17.67 -5.20 -8.17
CA GLN A 307 18.86 -5.40 -8.98
C GLN A 307 19.00 -4.37 -10.10
N PRO A 308 20.21 -3.85 -10.35
CA PRO A 308 20.43 -2.80 -11.34
C PRO A 308 20.25 -3.28 -12.78
N SER A 309 20.25 -2.32 -13.71
CA SER A 309 20.37 -2.62 -15.15
C SER A 309 21.62 -3.47 -15.42
N GLY A 310 21.48 -4.44 -16.33
CA GLY A 310 22.54 -5.40 -16.67
C GLY A 310 22.59 -6.67 -15.82
N SER A 311 21.84 -6.76 -14.71
CA SER A 311 21.83 -7.96 -13.85
C SER A 311 21.29 -9.24 -14.51
N GLY A 312 20.63 -9.13 -15.66
CA GLY A 312 20.27 -10.27 -16.49
C GLY A 312 21.47 -10.92 -17.21
N SER A 313 22.57 -10.18 -17.35
CA SER A 313 23.80 -10.59 -18.05
C SER A 313 25.06 -10.55 -17.17
N VAL A 314 24.97 -9.94 -15.99
CA VAL A 314 26.05 -9.87 -15.00
C VAL A 314 25.52 -10.49 -13.72
N ALA A 315 26.29 -11.43 -13.15
CA ALA A 315 25.88 -12.14 -11.96
C ALA A 315 25.82 -11.17 -10.76
N ALA A 316 24.76 -11.25 -9.97
CA ALA A 316 24.53 -10.38 -8.81
C ALA A 316 25.58 -10.65 -7.72
N THR A 317 26.26 -9.59 -7.29
CA THR A 317 27.21 -9.61 -6.17
C THR A 317 26.78 -8.69 -5.02
N SER A 318 25.75 -7.87 -5.25
CA SER A 318 25.16 -6.93 -4.29
C SER A 318 23.67 -6.72 -4.60
N THR A 319 22.99 -5.93 -3.77
CA THR A 319 21.63 -5.43 -4.01
C THR A 319 21.62 -3.91 -3.95
N GLN A 320 20.73 -3.27 -4.70
CA GLN A 320 20.47 -1.82 -4.60
C GLN A 320 19.60 -1.47 -3.39
N GLN A 321 19.12 -2.46 -2.62
CA GLN A 321 18.36 -2.19 -1.41
C GLN A 321 19.28 -1.61 -0.32
N PRO A 322 19.06 -0.35 0.13
CA PRO A 322 19.94 0.27 1.11
C PRO A 322 19.90 -0.48 2.45
N GLY A 323 21.09 -0.77 2.99
CA GLY A 323 21.23 -1.41 4.31
C GLY A 323 21.11 -2.93 4.30
N PHE A 324 21.01 -3.57 3.13
CA PHE A 324 20.91 -5.03 3.03
C PHE A 324 22.08 -5.63 2.25
N PRO A 325 22.67 -6.74 2.73
CA PRO A 325 23.53 -7.57 1.91
C PRO A 325 22.70 -8.46 0.97
N LEU A 326 23.30 -8.86 -0.15
CA LEU A 326 22.75 -9.92 -0.99
C LEU A 326 22.87 -11.26 -0.25
N THR A 327 21.81 -12.07 -0.21
CA THR A 327 21.89 -13.39 0.43
C THR A 327 22.77 -14.35 -0.36
N ALA A 328 23.31 -15.37 0.32
CA ALA A 328 24.09 -16.43 -0.34
C ALA A 328 23.29 -17.20 -1.41
N ALA A 329 21.96 -17.26 -1.28
CA ALA A 329 21.09 -17.93 -2.27
C ALA A 329 21.03 -17.16 -3.61
N SER A 330 21.15 -15.84 -3.55
CA SER A 330 21.08 -14.94 -4.71
C SER A 330 22.46 -14.51 -5.23
N MET A 331 23.53 -14.77 -4.46
CA MET A 331 24.90 -14.49 -4.87
C MET A 331 25.28 -15.28 -6.13
N ASN A 332 25.93 -14.59 -7.06
CA ASN A 332 26.35 -15.10 -8.36
C ASN A 332 25.20 -15.65 -9.22
N LYS A 333 23.97 -15.12 -9.05
CA LYS A 333 22.82 -15.43 -9.91
C LYS A 333 22.55 -14.27 -10.88
N PHE A 334 22.06 -14.60 -12.07
CA PHE A 334 21.50 -13.62 -13.00
C PHE A 334 20.04 -13.38 -12.61
N ILE A 335 19.68 -12.12 -12.39
CA ILE A 335 18.38 -11.70 -11.86
C ILE A 335 17.85 -10.58 -12.76
N HIS A 336 16.55 -10.63 -13.05
CA HIS A 336 15.92 -9.59 -13.86
C HIS A 336 16.07 -8.23 -13.18
N ALA A 337 16.50 -7.22 -13.94
CA ALA A 337 16.63 -5.87 -13.43
C ALA A 337 15.27 -5.27 -13.10
N VAL A 338 15.19 -4.53 -12.00
CA VAL A 338 14.03 -3.71 -11.60
C VAL A 338 14.55 -2.33 -11.20
N ASN A 339 13.67 -1.40 -10.90
CA ASN A 339 14.05 0.00 -10.66
C ASN A 339 14.86 0.57 -11.84
N THR A 340 14.51 0.14 -13.05
CA THR A 340 15.17 0.51 -14.29
C THR A 340 14.14 0.98 -15.31
N PRO A 341 14.47 1.97 -16.15
CA PRO A 341 13.57 2.40 -17.21
C PRO A 341 13.23 1.27 -18.17
N LEU A 342 11.99 1.25 -18.67
CA LEU A 342 11.60 0.38 -19.76
C LEU A 342 12.18 0.90 -21.08
N TYR A 343 13.44 0.57 -21.34
CA TYR A 343 14.25 1.13 -22.42
C TYR A 343 15.00 0.06 -23.21
N TYR A 344 14.98 0.17 -24.54
CA TYR A 344 15.70 -0.74 -25.43
C TYR A 344 16.23 0.00 -26.66
N LYS A 345 17.55 -0.16 -26.92
CA LYS A 345 18.23 0.32 -28.14
C LYS A 345 18.04 1.80 -28.54
N GLY A 346 17.82 2.71 -27.59
CA GLY A 346 17.58 4.12 -27.93
C GLY A 346 16.17 4.58 -27.62
N GLU A 347 15.25 3.65 -27.39
CA GLU A 347 13.81 3.94 -27.37
C GLU A 347 13.17 3.44 -26.08
N TYR A 348 12.23 4.23 -25.56
CA TYR A 348 11.35 3.80 -24.47
C TYR A 348 10.26 2.90 -25.05
N LEU A 349 10.11 1.70 -24.49
CA LEU A 349 9.05 0.79 -24.91
C LEU A 349 7.74 1.13 -24.19
N THR A 350 6.62 0.73 -24.78
CA THR A 350 5.30 0.82 -24.17
C THR A 350 4.85 -0.54 -23.68
N THR A 351 4.03 -0.55 -22.63
CA THR A 351 3.37 -1.76 -22.13
C THR A 351 2.01 -1.42 -21.55
N SER A 352 1.09 -2.39 -21.57
CA SER A 352 -0.17 -2.32 -20.82
C SER A 352 0.02 -2.65 -19.33
N LEU A 353 1.19 -3.13 -18.92
CA LEU A 353 1.50 -3.45 -17.53
C LEU A 353 1.77 -2.16 -16.72
N PRO A 354 1.48 -2.16 -15.41
CA PRO A 354 1.66 -0.96 -14.62
C PRO A 354 3.14 -0.67 -14.38
N LEU A 355 3.51 0.60 -14.45
CA LEU A 355 4.89 1.08 -14.25
C LEU A 355 4.91 2.08 -13.09
N GLU A 356 6.08 2.29 -12.51
CA GLU A 356 6.31 3.44 -11.62
C GLU A 356 6.71 4.65 -12.48
N VAL A 357 6.00 5.78 -12.34
CA VAL A 357 6.09 6.92 -13.28
C VAL A 357 6.50 8.25 -12.65
N GLY A 358 6.54 8.35 -11.31
CA GLY A 358 6.70 9.63 -10.60
C GLY A 358 8.05 10.31 -10.75
N THR A 359 9.05 9.62 -11.30
CA THR A 359 10.37 10.18 -11.63
C THR A 359 10.39 10.86 -13.01
N GLY A 360 9.26 10.86 -13.73
CA GLY A 360 9.17 11.29 -15.12
C GLY A 360 9.69 10.24 -16.11
N VAL A 361 10.10 9.07 -15.62
CA VAL A 361 10.57 7.95 -16.43
C VAL A 361 9.82 6.68 -16.02
N ASN A 362 9.19 6.04 -17.00
CA ASN A 362 8.49 4.78 -16.84
C ASN A 362 9.46 3.67 -16.39
N THR A 363 9.33 3.26 -15.14
CA THR A 363 10.26 2.36 -14.45
C THR A 363 9.60 1.02 -14.17
N ILE A 364 10.30 -0.06 -14.50
CA ILE A 364 9.88 -1.43 -14.21
C ILE A 364 10.11 -1.70 -12.72
N VAL A 365 9.06 -2.12 -12.03
CA VAL A 365 9.08 -2.43 -10.58
C VAL A 365 8.46 -3.81 -10.33
N CYS A 366 8.56 -4.33 -9.11
CA CYS A 366 8.06 -5.68 -8.78
C CYS A 366 6.59 -5.86 -9.20
N ILE A 367 5.76 -4.85 -8.90
CA ILE A 367 4.33 -4.87 -9.18
C ILE A 367 3.97 -4.60 -10.65
N THR A 368 4.96 -4.34 -11.52
CA THR A 368 4.78 -4.40 -12.97
C THR A 368 4.47 -5.83 -13.43
N CYS A 369 5.17 -6.81 -12.85
CA CYS A 369 5.01 -8.21 -13.24
C CYS A 369 4.13 -9.00 -12.26
N HIS A 370 4.11 -8.59 -10.99
CA HIS A 370 3.47 -9.32 -9.91
C HIS A 370 2.21 -8.63 -9.40
N HIS A 371 1.22 -9.44 -9.04
CA HIS A 371 0.18 -9.06 -8.10
C HIS A 371 0.75 -8.99 -6.67
N SER A 372 0.19 -8.13 -5.83
CA SER A 372 0.68 -7.93 -4.46
C SER A 372 0.20 -9.00 -3.49
N HIS A 373 -1.00 -9.55 -3.69
CA HIS A 373 -1.59 -10.56 -2.79
C HIS A 373 -1.43 -11.97 -3.35
N GLY A 374 -2.05 -12.21 -4.50
CA GLY A 374 -2.17 -13.53 -5.10
C GLY A 374 -2.54 -13.46 -6.56
N THR A 375 -2.44 -14.59 -7.25
CA THR A 375 -2.81 -14.67 -8.67
C THR A 375 -3.58 -15.95 -8.97
N ALA A 376 -4.66 -15.83 -9.74
CA ALA A 376 -5.35 -16.97 -10.34
C ALA A 376 -4.78 -17.33 -11.71
N ARG A 377 -3.80 -16.56 -12.20
CA ARG A 377 -3.15 -16.78 -13.48
C ARG A 377 -2.43 -18.13 -13.47
N LYS A 378 -2.38 -18.78 -14.62
CA LYS A 378 -1.84 -20.13 -14.82
C LYS A 378 -0.55 -20.07 -15.59
N GLY A 379 0.41 -20.91 -15.22
CA GLY A 379 1.71 -20.99 -15.87
C GLY A 379 2.71 -21.59 -14.91
N ILE A 380 3.74 -22.24 -15.43
CA ILE A 380 4.80 -22.82 -14.61
C ILE A 380 6.03 -21.96 -14.82
N SER A 381 6.54 -21.33 -13.77
CA SER A 381 7.94 -20.92 -13.75
C SER A 381 8.78 -22.18 -13.85
N GLN A 382 9.54 -22.32 -14.94
CA GLN A 382 10.46 -23.46 -15.10
C GLN A 382 11.46 -23.59 -13.93
N ARG A 383 11.70 -22.50 -13.17
CA ARG A 383 12.57 -22.50 -11.99
C ARG A 383 11.86 -22.83 -10.69
N THR A 384 10.63 -22.38 -10.47
CA THR A 384 9.98 -22.46 -9.15
C THR A 384 8.79 -23.40 -9.09
N GLY A 385 8.32 -23.93 -10.22
CA GLY A 385 7.10 -24.75 -10.26
C GLY A 385 5.82 -23.96 -9.90
N SER A 386 5.93 -22.65 -9.69
CA SER A 386 4.87 -21.75 -9.23
C SER A 386 4.66 -20.62 -10.23
N THR A 387 3.50 -19.98 -10.16
CA THR A 387 3.19 -18.76 -10.90
C THR A 387 3.82 -17.53 -10.28
N ALA A 388 4.36 -17.62 -9.06
CA ALA A 388 5.06 -16.54 -8.38
C ALA A 388 4.32 -15.18 -8.50
N LEU A 389 3.01 -15.18 -8.27
CA LEU A 389 2.16 -13.98 -8.31
C LEU A 389 2.08 -13.25 -9.67
N ILE A 390 2.47 -13.86 -10.80
CA ILE A 390 2.46 -13.18 -12.12
C ILE A 390 1.09 -12.63 -12.52
N ARG A 391 1.09 -11.49 -13.24
CA ARG A 391 -0.11 -10.81 -13.77
C ARG A 391 -0.74 -11.45 -14.99
N LEU A 392 0.05 -12.19 -15.78
CA LEU A 392 -0.37 -12.78 -17.05
C LEU A 392 -0.09 -14.28 -17.08
N ASP A 393 -0.97 -15.02 -17.75
CA ASP A 393 -0.81 -16.47 -17.95
C ASP A 393 0.46 -16.80 -18.74
N ARG A 394 1.00 -18.00 -18.51
CA ARG A 394 2.12 -18.61 -19.25
C ARG A 394 3.37 -17.72 -19.34
N GLN A 395 3.57 -16.85 -18.35
CA GLN A 395 4.65 -15.86 -18.35
C GLN A 395 4.58 -14.87 -19.54
N ALA A 396 3.40 -14.62 -20.11
CA ALA A 396 3.21 -13.63 -21.17
C ALA A 396 3.63 -12.20 -20.75
N VAL A 397 3.86 -11.96 -19.46
CA VAL A 397 4.54 -10.76 -18.94
C VAL A 397 5.90 -10.53 -19.59
N CYS A 398 6.64 -11.60 -19.90
CA CYS A 398 7.92 -11.52 -20.57
C CYS A 398 7.74 -11.10 -22.04
N GLU A 399 6.79 -11.70 -22.75
CA GLU A 399 6.47 -11.36 -24.14
C GLU A 399 6.01 -9.91 -24.26
N GLU A 400 5.20 -9.44 -23.30
CA GLU A 400 4.69 -8.08 -23.26
C GLU A 400 5.79 -7.02 -23.06
N CYS A 401 6.82 -7.30 -22.26
CA CYS A 401 7.94 -6.36 -22.08
C CYS A 401 9.03 -6.52 -23.15
N HIS A 402 9.34 -7.75 -23.56
CA HIS A 402 10.39 -8.02 -24.53
C HIS A 402 9.94 -7.91 -25.99
N LYS A 403 8.61 -7.81 -26.22
CA LYS A 403 7.97 -7.72 -27.54
C LYS A 403 8.42 -8.85 -28.47
N LYS A 404 8.40 -10.08 -27.95
CA LYS A 404 8.89 -11.29 -28.63
C LYS A 404 7.84 -12.39 -28.66
#